data_AF-A0A537LLE4-F1
#
_entry.id   AF-A0A537LLE4-F1
#
_cell.length_a   1.000
_cell.length_b   1.000
_cell.length_c   1.000
_cell.angle_alpha   90.00
_cell.angle_beta   90.00
_cell.angle_gamma   90.00
#
_symmetry.space_group_name_H-M   'P 1'
#
loop_
_entity.id
_entity.type
_entity.pdbx_description
1 polymer ?
#
loop_
_entity_poly.entity_id
_entity_poly.type
_entity_poly.pdbx_seq_one_letter_code
_entity_poly.pdbx_strand_id
1 'polypeptide(L)'
;MDTGNIMTNAMVFQNVRAVLGRTLYLKLGDGSVIIAVPRDAQVFRLTIMPVGELRPGMRVVVRGTAGSDGTPVAVTITVDAQ
;
A
#
# COMPACT_ATOMS: atom_id res chain seq x y z
N MET A 1 -5.97 26.98 -4.44
CA MET A 1 -4.73 26.22 -4.70
C MET A 1 -5.06 24.77 -4.47
N ASP A 2 -5.28 24.03 -5.54
CA ASP A 2 -5.48 22.58 -5.46
C ASP A 2 -4.19 21.98 -4.91
N THR A 3 -4.23 21.46 -3.69
CA THR A 3 -3.09 20.78 -3.05
C THR A 3 -2.75 19.44 -3.70
N GLY A 4 -3.32 19.16 -4.89
CA GLY A 4 -2.83 18.17 -5.83
C GLY A 4 -2.39 16.88 -5.16
N ASN A 5 -3.27 16.28 -4.34
CA ASN A 5 -3.08 14.89 -3.96
C ASN A 5 -3.16 14.08 -5.24
N ILE A 6 -2.00 13.84 -5.85
CA ILE A 6 -1.86 12.87 -6.93
C ILE A 6 -2.16 11.54 -6.27
N MET A 7 -3.40 11.05 -6.47
CA MET A 7 -3.74 9.66 -6.20
C MET A 7 -2.83 8.81 -7.10
N THR A 8 -1.65 8.45 -6.61
CA THR A 8 -0.89 7.35 -7.18
C THR A 8 -1.72 6.12 -6.83
N ASN A 9 -2.65 5.73 -7.69
CA ASN A 9 -3.08 4.35 -7.78
C ASN A 9 -1.86 3.47 -7.46
N ALA A 10 -1.90 2.73 -6.34
CA ALA A 10 -0.73 2.04 -5.81
C ALA A 10 -0.15 1.12 -6.88
N MET A 11 0.86 1.58 -7.61
CA MET A 11 1.52 0.79 -8.63
C MET A 11 2.31 -0.28 -7.91
N VAL A 12 2.05 -1.54 -8.24
CA VAL A 12 2.84 -2.66 -7.73
C VAL A 12 4.20 -2.62 -8.42
N PHE A 13 5.16 -1.93 -7.82
CA PHE A 13 6.54 -1.98 -8.27
C PHE A 13 7.07 -3.39 -8.01
N GLN A 14 7.49 -4.07 -9.06
CA GLN A 14 7.78 -5.49 -8.96
C GLN A 14 9.00 -5.75 -8.07
N ASN A 15 9.98 -4.82 -7.97
CA ASN A 15 11.16 -4.99 -7.12
C ASN A 15 11.84 -3.65 -6.74
N VAL A 16 12.30 -3.55 -5.49
CA VAL A 16 13.33 -2.59 -5.06
C VAL A 16 14.69 -3.07 -5.59
N ARG A 17 15.37 -2.23 -6.39
CA ARG A 17 16.68 -2.55 -6.97
C ARG A 17 17.83 -2.16 -6.07
N ALA A 18 17.73 -0.99 -5.46
CA ALA A 18 18.72 -0.48 -4.52
C ALA A 18 18.07 0.52 -3.57
N VAL A 19 18.68 0.65 -2.39
CA VAL A 19 18.41 1.72 -1.44
C VAL A 19 19.74 2.40 -1.14
N LEU A 20 19.86 3.67 -1.51
CA LEU A 20 21.06 4.47 -1.22
C LEU A 20 20.63 5.65 -0.34
N GLY A 21 21.01 5.62 0.93
CA GLY A 21 20.54 6.58 1.91
C GLY A 21 19.01 6.61 1.98
N ARG A 22 18.40 7.75 1.62
CA ARG A 22 16.95 7.95 1.57
C ARG A 22 16.40 8.01 0.14
N THR A 23 17.07 7.35 -0.79
CA THR A 23 16.68 7.28 -2.19
C THR A 23 16.44 5.83 -2.58
N LEU A 24 15.27 5.58 -3.17
CA LEU A 24 14.77 4.27 -3.55
C LEU A 24 14.81 4.13 -5.07
N TYR A 25 15.48 3.09 -5.56
CA TYR A 25 15.58 2.78 -6.98
C TYR A 25 14.66 1.60 -7.28
N LEU A 26 13.68 1.81 -8.14
CA LEU A 26 12.60 0.85 -8.44
C LEU A 26 12.62 0.44 -9.92
N LYS A 27 12.25 -0.80 -10.20
CA LYS A 27 11.87 -1.23 -11.56
C LYS A 27 10.36 -1.11 -11.74
N LEU A 28 9.93 -0.49 -12.84
CA LEU A 28 8.53 -0.34 -13.23
C LEU A 28 8.36 -0.76 -14.69
N GLY A 29 7.79 -1.94 -14.94
CA GLY A 29 7.78 -2.54 -16.28
C GLY A 29 9.20 -2.68 -16.81
N ASP A 30 9.46 -2.20 -18.03
CA ASP A 30 10.81 -2.15 -18.63
C ASP A 30 11.62 -0.91 -18.21
N GLY A 31 11.00 0.02 -17.47
CA GLY A 31 11.62 1.25 -17.00
C GLY A 31 12.11 1.22 -15.55
N SER A 32 12.70 2.35 -15.12
CA SER A 32 13.15 2.59 -13.75
C SER A 32 12.59 3.89 -13.20
N VAL A 33 12.28 3.90 -11.91
CA VAL A 33 11.84 5.10 -11.17
C VAL A 33 12.75 5.31 -9.96
N ILE A 34 13.10 6.56 -9.70
CA ILE A 34 13.87 6.97 -8.52
C ILE A 34 12.93 7.77 -7.62
N ILE A 35 12.82 7.37 -6.36
CA ILE A 35 11.93 7.99 -5.38
C ILE A 35 12.75 8.50 -4.20
N ALA A 36 12.57 9.76 -3.84
CA ALA A 36 13.06 10.29 -2.57
C ALA A 36 12.14 9.83 -1.43
N VAL A 37 12.73 9.42 -0.31
CA VAL A 37 12.02 8.97 0.88
C VAL A 37 12.18 10.04 1.97
N PRO A 38 11.20 10.94 2.20
CA PRO A 38 11.26 11.97 3.24
C PRO A 38 11.45 11.38 4.64
N ARG A 39 12.03 12.12 5.60
CA ARG A 39 12.41 11.62 6.94
C ARG A 39 11.26 10.99 7.73
N ASP A 40 10.07 11.54 7.57
CA ASP A 40 8.81 11.16 8.19
C ASP A 40 8.04 10.08 7.42
N ALA A 41 8.55 9.62 6.27
CA ALA A 41 7.95 8.51 5.55
C ALA A 41 7.98 7.23 6.38
N GLN A 42 6.79 6.70 6.68
CA GLN A 42 6.62 5.40 7.32
C GLN A 42 6.78 4.29 6.27
N VAL A 43 7.58 3.27 6.61
CA VAL A 43 7.79 2.10 5.75
C VAL A 43 7.19 0.89 6.45
N PHE A 44 6.11 0.35 5.89
CA PHE A 44 5.41 -0.80 6.44
C PHE A 44 5.81 -2.08 5.72
N ARG A 45 6.02 -3.15 6.49
CA ARG A 45 6.11 -4.51 5.95
C ARG A 45 4.77 -5.20 6.19
N LEU A 46 4.11 -5.61 5.11
CA LEU A 46 2.87 -6.38 5.20
C LEU A 46 3.19 -7.84 5.54
N THR A 47 2.43 -8.39 6.49
CA THR A 47 2.47 -9.81 6.85
C THR A 47 1.06 -10.40 6.77
N ILE A 48 0.95 -11.67 6.39
CA ILE A 48 -0.34 -12.37 6.44
C ILE A 48 -0.77 -12.47 7.90
N MET A 49 -2.04 -12.15 8.14
CA MET A 49 -2.67 -12.20 9.46
C MET A 49 -3.97 -13.02 9.35
N PRO A 50 -4.24 -13.96 10.26
CA PRO A 50 -5.53 -14.62 10.36
C PRO A 50 -6.64 -13.61 10.66
N VAL A 51 -7.83 -13.78 10.05
CA VAL A 51 -8.97 -12.87 10.28
C VAL A 51 -9.39 -12.80 11.76
N GLY A 52 -9.21 -13.88 12.52
CA GLY A 52 -9.51 -13.93 13.97
C GLY A 52 -8.56 -13.10 14.83
N GLU A 53 -7.47 -12.58 14.28
CA GLU A 53 -6.56 -11.65 14.97
C GLU A 53 -6.95 -10.18 14.78
N LEU A 54 -7.92 -9.88 13.91
CA LEU A 54 -8.49 -8.53 13.83
C LEU A 54 -9.11 -8.12 15.17
N ARG A 55 -8.89 -6.87 15.56
CA ARG A 55 -9.41 -6.28 16.79
C ARG A 55 -10.10 -4.95 16.49
N PRO A 56 -11.16 -4.58 17.24
CA PRO A 56 -11.72 -3.23 17.17
C PRO A 56 -10.64 -2.17 17.35
N GLY A 57 -10.67 -1.12 16.52
CA GLY A 57 -9.70 -0.02 16.53
C GLY A 57 -8.50 -0.18 15.59
N MET A 58 -8.30 -1.36 14.98
CA MET A 58 -7.30 -1.52 13.92
C MET A 58 -7.69 -0.74 12.67
N ARG A 59 -6.72 -0.04 12.07
CA ARG A 59 -6.89 0.67 10.81
C ARG A 59 -6.66 -0.27 9.64
N VAL A 60 -7.64 -0.38 8.74
CA VAL A 60 -7.61 -1.32 7.62
C VAL A 60 -7.95 -0.66 6.29
N VAL A 61 -7.36 -1.20 5.22
CA VAL A 61 -7.77 -0.95 3.82
C VAL A 61 -8.38 -2.24 3.30
N VAL A 62 -9.63 -2.17 2.85
CA VAL A 62 -10.37 -3.32 2.29
C VAL A 62 -10.54 -3.13 0.80
N ARG A 63 -10.12 -4.13 0.00
CA ARG A 63 -10.53 -4.26 -1.40
C ARG A 63 -11.62 -5.31 -1.47
N GLY A 64 -12.75 -4.96 -2.07
CA GLY A 64 -13.89 -5.85 -2.19
C GLY A 64 -14.55 -5.81 -3.57
N THR A 65 -15.50 -6.71 -3.75
CA THR A 65 -16.40 -6.80 -4.90
C THR A 65 -17.83 -6.63 -4.44
N ALA A 66 -18.76 -6.29 -5.35
CA ALA A 66 -20.17 -6.33 -5.02
C ALA A 66 -20.64 -7.79 -4.83
N GLY A 67 -21.32 -8.05 -3.71
CA GLY A 67 -22.08 -9.26 -3.47
C GLY A 67 -23.38 -9.27 -4.27
N SER A 68 -24.08 -10.41 -4.27
CA SER A 68 -25.34 -10.59 -5.01
C SER A 68 -26.47 -9.68 -4.56
N ASP A 69 -26.41 -9.21 -3.31
CA ASP A 69 -27.34 -8.26 -2.70
C ASP A 69 -26.83 -6.81 -2.75
N GLY A 70 -25.72 -6.56 -3.45
CA GLY A 70 -25.08 -5.25 -3.53
C GLY A 70 -24.20 -4.90 -2.33
N THR A 71 -24.11 -5.76 -1.31
CA THR A 71 -23.20 -5.52 -0.17
C THR A 71 -21.74 -5.79 -0.55
N PRO A 72 -20.76 -5.04 -0.01
CA PRO A 72 -19.35 -5.30 -0.31
C PRO A 72 -18.87 -6.62 0.30
N VAL A 73 -18.26 -7.48 -0.52
CA VAL A 73 -17.56 -8.70 -0.09
C VAL A 73 -16.07 -8.45 -0.15
N ALA A 74 -15.36 -8.63 0.97
CA ALA A 74 -13.91 -8.44 1.02
C ALA A 74 -13.17 -9.51 0.19
N VAL A 75 -12.25 -9.06 -0.66
CA VAL A 75 -11.30 -9.90 -1.41
C VAL A 75 -9.93 -9.88 -0.76
N THR A 76 -9.46 -8.70 -0.33
CA THR A 76 -8.22 -8.55 0.46
C THR A 76 -8.40 -7.49 1.54
N ILE A 77 -7.74 -7.70 2.67
CA ILE A 77 -7.67 -6.76 3.79
C ILE A 77 -6.19 -6.52 4.09
N THR A 78 -5.78 -5.26 4.06
CA THR A 78 -4.47 -4.82 4.54
C THR A 78 -4.66 -4.08 5.85
N VAL A 79 -3.89 -4.44 6.88
CA VAL A 79 -3.89 -3.76 8.17
C VAL A 79 -2.67 -2.83 8.20
N ASP A 80 -2.88 -1.55 8.49
CA ASP A 80 -1.78 -0.60 8.67
C ASP A 80 -0.99 -0.97 9.94
N ALA A 81 0.33 -0.79 9.95
CA ALA A 81 1.06 -0.93 11.20
C ALA A 81 0.70 0.25 12.11
N GLN A 82 0.37 -0.04 13.36
CA GLN A 82 0.13 0.99 14.38
C GLN A 82 1.42 1.73 14.73
#